data_AF-F3ZQP3-F1
#
_entry.id   AF-F3ZQP3-F1
#
_cell.length_a   1.000
_cell.length_b   1.000
_cell.length_c   1.000
_cell.angle_alpha   90.00
_cell.angle_beta   90.00
_cell.angle_gamma   90.00
#
_symmetry.space_group_name_H-M   'P 1'
#
loop_
_entity.id
_entity.type
_entity.pdbx_description
1 polymer ?
#
loop_
_entity_poly.entity_id
_entity_poly.type
_entity_poly.pdbx_seq_one_letter_code
_entity_poly.pdbx_strand_id
1 'polypeptide(L)'
;MAKLLRLHTNGGDTLKGWCETRLYNRDIEEIRDPNAAFSAKEMTSIPSSFAHLHIVKCAFQYVIDSRRLKGETKWHLLVSHSLDVGEILFNYHRYKDKFEIVEWKREDALLKLKQSSYKHHPALAEVIEQFMRLEANFGLKDLESIFLLKYIGPGKKSDLDIVGGISPMTLFFASPDDLSYISEHVDLGTHKAFELKGTPLNERDYYYQSYILYLKVIHTEFYRLFPELGSYINFLQYYIESNEQEMLLELSNNQEYEPLVLDKGTTIKIWGEPLPIRKSREM
;
A
#
# COMPACT_ATOMS: atom_id res chain seq x y z
N MET A 1 37.70 23.53 14.10
CA MET A 1 37.30 22.19 14.61
C MET A 1 37.21 21.25 13.41
N ALA A 2 37.74 20.03 13.52
CA ALA A 2 37.58 19.03 12.46
C ALA A 2 36.11 18.59 12.44
N LYS A 3 35.48 18.61 11.26
CA LYS A 3 34.12 18.09 11.09
C LYS A 3 34.21 16.59 10.83
N LEU A 4 33.71 15.78 11.76
CA LEU A 4 33.57 14.34 11.56
C LEU A 4 32.32 14.09 10.71
N LEU A 5 32.49 13.49 9.52
CA LEU A 5 31.37 13.05 8.70
C LEU A 5 30.87 11.70 9.24
N ARG A 6 29.73 11.71 9.93
CA ARG A 6 29.06 10.52 10.46
C ARG A 6 27.57 10.62 10.19
N LEU A 7 26.96 9.52 9.73
CA LEU A 7 25.53 9.46 9.39
C LEU A 7 24.66 9.04 10.59
N HIS A 8 25.22 8.35 11.57
CA HIS A 8 24.56 7.89 12.79
C HIS A 8 25.01 8.70 14.01
N THR A 9 24.27 8.62 15.11
CA THR A 9 24.53 9.42 16.32
C THR A 9 25.50 8.76 17.30
N ASN A 10 25.68 7.44 17.24
CA ASN A 10 26.60 6.74 18.13
C ASN A 10 28.09 7.01 17.88
N GLY A 11 28.86 7.31 18.93
CA GLY A 11 30.34 7.31 18.92
C GLY A 11 30.98 8.61 19.40
N GLY A 12 32.22 8.56 19.88
CA GLY A 12 32.94 9.76 20.36
C GLY A 12 33.44 10.67 19.23
N ASP A 13 33.56 11.96 19.50
CA ASP A 13 34.05 13.00 18.57
C ASP A 13 35.59 13.11 18.55
N THR A 14 36.27 12.06 19.00
CA THR A 14 37.73 12.04 19.18
C THR A 14 38.50 11.63 17.93
N LEU A 15 37.80 11.18 16.88
CA LEU A 15 38.41 10.75 15.62
C LEU A 15 38.92 11.96 14.82
N LYS A 16 40.18 11.90 14.37
CA LYS A 16 40.83 12.96 13.60
C LYS A 16 41.48 12.37 12.34
N GLY A 17 41.13 12.90 11.17
CA GLY A 17 41.70 12.44 9.89
C GLY A 17 41.13 11.09 9.46
N TRP A 18 41.97 10.27 8.81
CA TRP A 18 41.64 8.89 8.45
C TRP A 18 41.83 7.98 9.66
N CYS A 19 40.76 7.35 10.14
CA CYS A 19 40.79 6.42 11.26
C CYS A 19 40.02 5.15 10.93
N GLU A 20 40.37 4.05 11.57
CA GLU A 20 39.57 2.83 11.51
C GLU A 20 38.22 3.06 12.19
N THR A 21 37.15 2.70 11.48
CA THR A 21 35.77 2.75 11.99
C THR A 21 35.23 1.34 12.14
N ARG A 22 34.33 1.14 13.10
CA ARG A 22 33.58 -0.13 13.21
C ARG A 22 32.62 -0.28 12.03
N LEU A 23 32.37 -1.52 11.62
CA LEU A 23 31.29 -1.85 10.69
C LEU A 23 29.94 -1.42 11.28
N TYR A 24 29.08 -0.83 10.45
CA TYR A 24 27.72 -0.49 10.85
C TYR A 24 26.93 -1.77 11.13
N ASN A 25 26.35 -1.86 12.33
CA ASN A 25 25.36 -2.87 12.70
C ASN A 25 24.03 -2.16 12.96
N ARG A 26 23.62 -2.04 14.23
CA ARG A 26 22.42 -1.27 14.64
C ARG A 26 22.50 0.23 14.41
N ASP A 27 23.71 0.75 14.15
CA ASP A 27 23.94 2.17 13.86
C ASP A 27 23.16 2.66 12.61
N ILE A 28 22.78 1.74 11.70
CA ILE A 28 21.97 2.06 10.51
C ILE A 28 20.58 2.57 10.89
N GLU A 29 19.99 2.06 11.98
CA GLU A 29 18.66 2.46 12.46
C GLU A 29 18.63 3.92 12.95
N GLU A 30 19.79 4.49 13.31
CA GLU A 30 19.91 5.87 13.76
C GLU A 30 20.13 6.88 12.62
N ILE A 31 20.36 6.39 11.39
CA ILE A 31 20.56 7.26 10.24
C ILE A 31 19.22 7.90 9.89
N ARG A 32 19.03 9.15 10.33
CA ARG A 32 17.85 9.93 9.99
C ARG A 32 18.04 10.59 8.65
N ASP A 33 17.06 10.44 7.77
CA ASP A 33 17.01 11.25 6.57
C ASP A 33 16.48 12.66 6.92
N PRO A 34 17.30 13.72 6.79
CA PRO A 34 16.89 15.08 7.12
C PRO A 34 15.84 15.64 6.15
N ASN A 35 15.71 15.10 4.92
CA ASN A 35 14.93 15.66 3.82
C ASN A 35 13.93 14.70 3.15
N ALA A 36 13.96 13.38 3.40
CA ALA A 36 13.08 12.39 2.74
C ALA A 36 11.59 12.72 2.85
N ALA A 37 11.17 13.32 3.96
CA ALA A 37 9.77 13.66 4.20
C ALA A 37 9.19 14.67 3.19
N PHE A 38 10.05 15.45 2.52
CA PHE A 38 9.66 16.57 1.63
C PHE A 38 10.14 16.42 0.18
N SER A 39 10.77 15.30 -0.20
CA SER A 39 11.17 15.08 -1.59
C SER A 39 9.96 14.88 -2.50
N ALA A 40 9.80 15.73 -3.52
CA ALA A 40 8.76 15.59 -4.53
C ALA A 40 8.86 14.28 -5.33
N LYS A 41 10.09 13.81 -5.59
CA LYS A 41 10.34 12.58 -6.34
C LYS A 41 10.44 11.37 -5.42
N GLU A 42 9.89 10.23 -5.85
CA GLU A 42 9.98 8.97 -5.10
C GLU A 42 11.42 8.46 -4.98
N MET A 43 11.67 7.63 -3.96
CA MET A 43 12.95 6.99 -3.72
C MET A 43 13.19 5.90 -4.77
N THR A 44 13.84 6.24 -5.88
CA THR A 44 14.08 5.33 -7.01
C THR A 44 15.28 4.38 -6.82
N SER A 45 15.79 4.25 -5.60
CA SER A 45 17.07 3.56 -5.33
C SER A 45 16.93 2.09 -4.92
N ILE A 46 15.71 1.56 -4.80
CA ILE A 46 15.48 0.15 -4.54
C ILE A 46 15.47 -0.57 -5.89
N PRO A 47 16.44 -1.45 -6.19
CA PRO A 47 16.50 -2.15 -7.47
C PRO A 47 15.51 -3.32 -7.46
N SER A 48 14.21 -3.06 -7.41
CA SER A 48 13.16 -4.07 -7.43
C SER A 48 11.95 -3.59 -8.22
N SER A 49 11.35 -4.49 -9.01
CA SER A 49 10.06 -4.22 -9.69
C SER A 49 8.90 -4.01 -8.71
N PHE A 50 9.08 -4.37 -7.43
CA PHE A 50 8.10 -4.20 -6.35
C PHE A 50 8.51 -3.12 -5.34
N ALA A 51 9.52 -2.30 -5.68
CA ALA A 51 10.04 -1.25 -4.83
C ALA A 51 8.94 -0.34 -4.26
N HIS A 52 7.92 -0.01 -5.05
CA HIS A 52 6.84 0.84 -4.60
C HIS A 52 6.03 0.25 -3.44
N LEU A 53 5.77 -1.06 -3.46
CA LEU A 53 5.09 -1.74 -2.36
C LEU A 53 5.91 -1.64 -1.06
N HIS A 54 7.24 -1.76 -1.17
CA HIS A 54 8.14 -1.54 -0.04
C HIS A 54 8.10 -0.09 0.46
N ILE A 55 8.03 0.89 -0.44
CA ILE A 55 7.93 2.31 -0.07
C ILE A 55 6.63 2.56 0.72
N VAL A 56 5.49 2.03 0.26
CA VAL A 56 4.21 2.14 0.98
C VAL A 56 4.28 1.47 2.35
N LYS A 57 4.90 0.28 2.44
CA LYS A 57 5.15 -0.40 3.71
C LYS A 57 5.97 0.45 4.69
N CYS A 58 7.06 1.06 4.20
CA CYS A 58 7.87 2.01 4.99
C CYS A 58 7.07 3.26 5.39
N ALA A 59 6.12 3.71 4.57
CA ALA A 59 5.26 4.84 4.89
C ALA A 59 4.39 4.58 6.13
N PHE A 60 3.79 3.38 6.22
CA PHE A 60 3.05 2.97 7.42
C PHE A 60 3.96 2.94 8.66
N GLN A 61 5.17 2.36 8.54
CA GLN A 61 6.14 2.35 9.63
C GLN A 61 6.52 3.77 10.09
N TYR A 62 6.77 4.68 9.14
CA TYR A 62 7.09 6.07 9.44
C TYR A 62 5.99 6.78 10.25
N VAL A 63 4.72 6.57 9.89
CA VAL A 63 3.57 7.15 10.59
C VAL A 63 3.51 6.66 12.04
N ILE A 64 3.81 5.38 12.29
CA ILE A 64 3.90 4.80 13.63
C ILE A 64 5.06 5.39 14.42
N ASP A 65 6.26 5.42 13.83
CA ASP A 65 7.49 5.90 14.49
C ASP A 65 7.41 7.39 14.83
N SER A 66 6.81 8.18 13.93
CA SER A 66 6.58 9.61 14.16
C SER A 66 5.47 9.90 15.17
N ARG A 67 4.67 8.90 15.55
CA ARG A 67 3.51 9.00 16.47
C ARG A 67 2.52 10.09 16.05
N ARG A 68 2.39 10.31 14.74
CA ARG A 68 1.50 11.33 14.16
C ARG A 68 0.69 10.67 13.06
N LEU A 69 -0.60 10.46 13.29
CA LEU A 69 -1.49 9.91 12.26
C LEU A 69 -1.68 10.87 11.09
N LYS A 70 -1.69 12.17 11.39
CA LYS A 70 -1.87 13.25 10.43
C LYS A 70 -0.56 14.03 10.25
N GLY A 71 -0.24 14.30 9.00
CA GLY A 71 0.92 15.10 8.63
C GLY A 71 0.93 15.43 7.15
N GLU A 72 1.82 16.34 6.78
CA GLU A 72 1.96 16.85 5.40
C GLU A 72 3.13 16.20 4.65
N THR A 73 3.75 15.18 5.25
CA THR A 73 4.88 14.49 4.62
C THR A 73 4.40 13.56 3.52
N LYS A 74 5.26 13.29 2.53
CA LYS A 74 4.97 12.31 1.47
C LYS A 74 4.61 10.93 2.03
N TRP A 75 5.13 10.57 3.20
CA TRP A 75 4.78 9.31 3.88
C TRP A 75 3.30 9.26 4.29
N HIS A 76 2.77 10.36 4.85
CA HIS A 76 1.34 10.44 5.18
C HIS A 76 0.48 10.42 3.90
N LEU A 77 0.97 11.05 2.83
CA LEU A 77 0.29 11.04 1.54
C LEU A 77 0.20 9.63 0.95
N LEU A 78 1.29 8.86 0.96
CA LEU A 78 1.33 7.47 0.50
C LEU A 78 0.38 6.55 1.29
N VAL A 79 0.34 6.71 2.62
CA VAL A 79 -0.63 6.01 3.47
C VAL A 79 -2.06 6.41 3.08
N SER A 80 -2.34 7.72 2.94
CA SER A 80 -3.66 8.21 2.54
C SER A 80 -4.10 7.66 1.19
N HIS A 81 -3.27 7.77 0.15
CA HIS A 81 -3.63 7.29 -1.19
C HIS A 81 -3.82 5.78 -1.22
N SER A 82 -3.07 5.02 -0.41
CA SER A 82 -3.28 3.58 -0.26
C SER A 82 -4.63 3.26 0.38
N LEU A 83 -5.05 4.07 1.36
CA LEU A 83 -6.40 3.98 1.95
C LEU A 83 -7.48 4.42 0.95
N ASP A 84 -7.24 5.40 0.08
CA ASP A 84 -8.20 5.82 -0.96
C ASP A 84 -8.53 4.66 -1.90
N VAL A 85 -7.52 3.89 -2.32
CA VAL A 85 -7.71 2.68 -3.13
C VAL A 85 -8.57 1.67 -2.40
N GLY A 86 -8.31 1.45 -1.11
CA GLY A 86 -9.12 0.55 -0.29
C GLY A 86 -10.56 1.03 -0.14
N GLU A 87 -10.80 2.34 -0.02
CA GLU A 87 -12.13 2.93 0.14
C GLU A 87 -12.93 2.92 -1.17
N ILE A 88 -12.26 3.08 -2.31
CA ILE A 88 -12.83 2.89 -3.64
C ILE A 88 -13.24 1.42 -3.82
N LEU A 89 -12.38 0.46 -3.46
CA LEU A 89 -12.71 -0.96 -3.54
C LEU A 89 -13.84 -1.35 -2.57
N PHE A 90 -13.81 -0.82 -1.35
CA PHE A 90 -14.87 -1.03 -0.37
C PHE A 90 -16.25 -0.61 -0.88
N ASN A 91 -16.31 0.55 -1.55
CA ASN A 91 -17.51 1.10 -2.18
C ASN A 91 -17.55 0.87 -3.70
N TYR A 92 -16.96 -0.23 -4.20
CA TYR A 92 -16.72 -0.42 -5.64
C TYR A 92 -17.98 -0.25 -6.49
N HIS A 93 -19.14 -0.70 -6.00
CA HIS A 93 -20.44 -0.55 -6.68
C HIS A 93 -20.74 0.90 -7.10
N ARG A 94 -20.33 1.90 -6.29
CA ARG A 94 -20.55 3.33 -6.56
C ARG A 94 -19.63 3.88 -7.66
N TYR A 95 -18.51 3.21 -7.93
CA TYR A 95 -17.46 3.71 -8.83
C TYR A 95 -17.18 2.78 -10.02
N LYS A 96 -18.05 1.80 -10.30
CA LYS A 96 -17.92 0.89 -11.45
C LYS A 96 -17.91 1.60 -12.81
N ASP A 97 -18.46 2.81 -12.88
CA ASP A 97 -18.43 3.66 -14.08
C ASP A 97 -17.07 4.37 -14.28
N LYS A 98 -16.24 4.43 -13.25
CA LYS A 98 -14.95 5.16 -13.24
C LYS A 98 -13.74 4.27 -13.06
N PHE A 99 -13.92 3.07 -12.53
CA PHE A 99 -12.83 2.12 -12.31
C PHE A 99 -13.15 0.74 -12.86
N GLU A 100 -12.11 0.10 -13.37
CA GLU A 100 -12.08 -1.29 -13.78
C GLU A 100 -11.00 -1.99 -12.95
N ILE A 101 -11.22 -3.26 -12.60
CA ILE A 101 -10.19 -4.06 -11.94
C ILE A 101 -9.58 -5.02 -12.95
N VAL A 102 -8.25 -4.94 -13.08
CA VAL A 102 -7.46 -5.77 -13.98
C VAL A 102 -6.69 -6.80 -13.17
N GLU A 103 -6.89 -8.07 -13.48
CA GLU A 103 -6.12 -9.16 -12.88
C GLU A 103 -4.82 -9.40 -13.67
N TRP A 104 -3.69 -9.28 -12.99
CA TRP A 104 -2.38 -9.73 -13.47
C TRP A 104 -2.09 -11.10 -12.86
N LYS A 105 -2.28 -12.17 -13.66
CA LYS A 105 -1.94 -13.54 -13.26
C LYS A 105 -0.46 -13.80 -13.53
N ARG A 106 0.27 -14.20 -12.50
CA ARG A 106 1.72 -14.40 -12.56
C ARG A 106 2.12 -15.40 -13.64
N GLU A 107 1.55 -16.61 -13.62
CA GLU A 107 1.93 -17.67 -14.55
C GLU A 107 1.66 -17.28 -16.00
N ASP A 108 0.46 -16.79 -16.29
CA ASP A 108 0.06 -16.35 -17.64
C ASP A 108 0.92 -15.19 -18.15
N ALA A 109 1.20 -14.20 -17.30
CA ALA A 109 1.97 -13.03 -17.67
C ALA A 109 3.45 -13.37 -17.95
N LEU A 110 4.05 -14.18 -17.09
CA LEU A 110 5.44 -14.62 -17.26
C LEU A 110 5.57 -15.54 -18.48
N LEU A 111 4.60 -16.42 -18.73
CA LEU A 111 4.59 -17.26 -19.92
C LEU A 111 4.51 -16.41 -21.20
N LYS A 112 3.63 -15.39 -21.23
CA LYS A 112 3.52 -14.45 -22.36
C LYS A 112 4.82 -13.69 -22.60
N LEU A 113 5.52 -13.26 -21.56
CA LEU A 113 6.81 -12.59 -21.68
C LEU A 113 7.89 -13.53 -22.22
N LYS A 114 7.96 -14.76 -21.72
CA LYS A 114 8.92 -15.79 -22.14
C LYS A 114 8.71 -16.25 -23.60
N GLN A 115 7.46 -16.31 -24.04
CA GLN A 115 7.10 -16.72 -25.41
C GLN A 115 7.05 -15.56 -26.40
N SER A 116 7.36 -14.34 -25.95
CA SER A 116 7.25 -13.15 -26.80
C SER A 116 8.31 -13.15 -27.90
N SER A 117 7.94 -12.66 -29.08
CA SER A 117 8.87 -12.47 -30.21
C SER A 117 9.85 -11.30 -30.00
N TYR A 118 9.59 -10.43 -29.02
CA TYR A 118 10.47 -9.31 -28.70
C TYR A 118 11.66 -9.78 -27.87
N LYS A 119 12.87 -9.49 -28.37
CA LYS A 119 14.15 -9.96 -27.83
C LYS A 119 14.35 -9.74 -26.33
N HIS A 120 13.79 -8.67 -25.76
CA HIS A 120 14.03 -8.29 -24.36
C HIS A 120 12.94 -8.76 -23.37
N HIS A 121 11.80 -9.26 -23.86
CA HIS A 121 10.71 -9.69 -22.98
C HIS A 121 11.04 -10.95 -22.16
N PRO A 122 11.74 -11.97 -22.71
CA PRO A 122 12.15 -13.12 -21.90
C PRO A 122 13.07 -12.72 -20.74
N ALA A 123 14.03 -11.81 -20.98
CA ALA A 123 14.92 -11.29 -19.94
C ALA A 123 14.14 -10.53 -18.85
N LEU A 124 13.12 -9.74 -19.23
CA LEU A 124 12.24 -9.09 -18.26
C LEU A 124 11.49 -10.13 -17.40
N ALA A 125 11.00 -11.22 -17.99
CA ALA A 125 10.36 -12.30 -17.25
C ALA A 125 11.31 -12.94 -16.21
N GLU A 126 12.56 -13.21 -16.59
CA GLU A 126 13.58 -13.75 -15.70
C GLU A 126 13.87 -12.81 -14.51
N VAL A 127 13.97 -11.50 -14.78
CA VAL A 127 14.18 -10.48 -13.75
C VAL A 127 13.00 -10.40 -12.77
N ILE A 128 11.76 -10.40 -13.27
CA ILE A 128 10.55 -10.40 -12.42
C ILE A 128 10.52 -11.67 -11.55
N GLU A 129 10.77 -12.84 -12.12
CA GLU A 129 10.83 -14.09 -11.37
C GLU A 129 11.93 -14.08 -10.31
N GLN A 130 13.09 -13.51 -10.64
CA GLN A 130 14.19 -13.36 -9.69
C GLN A 130 13.79 -12.48 -8.51
N PHE A 131 13.16 -11.32 -8.75
CA PHE A 131 12.71 -10.45 -7.65
C PHE A 131 11.65 -11.11 -6.78
N MET A 132 10.64 -11.75 -7.37
CA MET A 132 9.62 -12.49 -6.62
C MET A 132 10.23 -13.59 -5.73
N ARG A 133 11.29 -14.25 -6.19
CA ARG A 133 12.02 -15.26 -5.41
C ARG A 133 12.86 -14.65 -4.29
N LEU A 134 13.57 -13.55 -4.57
CA LEU A 134 14.41 -12.87 -3.57
C LEU A 134 13.58 -12.23 -2.46
N GLU A 135 12.39 -11.75 -2.81
CA GLU A 135 11.46 -11.08 -1.90
C GLU A 135 10.39 -12.04 -1.34
N ALA A 136 10.71 -13.35 -1.27
CA ALA A 136 9.82 -14.38 -0.77
C ALA A 136 9.30 -14.11 0.65
N ASN A 137 10.13 -13.51 1.51
CA ASN A 137 9.77 -13.18 2.89
C ASN A 137 8.70 -12.09 2.98
N PHE A 138 8.48 -11.33 1.91
CA PHE A 138 7.40 -10.36 1.80
C PHE A 138 6.17 -10.94 1.11
N GLY A 139 6.16 -12.27 0.95
CA GLY A 139 5.02 -13.00 0.44
C GLY A 139 4.83 -12.97 -1.08
N LEU A 140 5.81 -12.47 -1.82
CA LEU A 140 5.76 -12.45 -3.28
C LEU A 140 6.00 -13.83 -3.92
N LYS A 141 6.57 -14.78 -3.16
CA LYS A 141 6.87 -16.12 -3.67
C LYS A 141 5.61 -16.90 -4.03
N ASP A 142 4.57 -16.79 -3.22
CA ASP A 142 3.33 -17.56 -3.36
C ASP A 142 2.19 -16.72 -3.95
N LEU A 143 2.52 -15.51 -4.44
CA LEU A 143 1.56 -14.60 -5.07
C LEU A 143 1.17 -15.13 -6.45
N GLU A 144 -0.08 -15.58 -6.59
CA GLU A 144 -0.65 -16.09 -7.83
C GLU A 144 -1.12 -14.95 -8.76
N SER A 145 -1.81 -13.97 -8.20
CA SER A 145 -2.39 -12.84 -8.92
C SER A 145 -2.18 -11.52 -8.18
N ILE A 146 -2.05 -10.44 -8.95
CA ILE A 146 -2.15 -9.06 -8.47
C ILE A 146 -3.40 -8.45 -9.09
N PHE A 147 -4.26 -7.83 -8.26
CA PHE A 147 -5.43 -7.10 -8.74
C PHE A 147 -5.12 -5.61 -8.77
N LEU A 148 -5.17 -5.03 -9.96
CA LEU A 148 -4.84 -3.63 -10.22
C LEU A 148 -6.11 -2.82 -10.45
N LEU A 149 -6.20 -1.65 -9.82
CA LEU A 149 -7.28 -0.70 -10.01
C LEU A 149 -6.90 0.22 -11.17
N LYS A 150 -7.66 0.15 -12.26
CA LYS A 150 -7.50 0.96 -13.47
C LYS A 150 -8.57 2.04 -13.49
N TYR A 151 -8.16 3.29 -13.74
CA TYR A 151 -9.08 4.39 -13.92
C TYR A 151 -9.54 4.49 -15.39
N ILE A 152 -10.85 4.57 -15.59
CA ILE A 152 -11.52 4.69 -16.89
C ILE A 152 -12.39 5.95 -16.98
N GLY A 153 -12.40 6.76 -15.93
CA GLY A 153 -13.18 7.99 -15.86
C GLY A 153 -12.62 9.16 -16.68
N PRO A 154 -13.25 10.34 -16.56
CA PRO A 154 -12.80 11.55 -17.23
C PRO A 154 -11.35 11.91 -16.84
N GLY A 155 -10.56 12.38 -17.81
CA GLY A 155 -9.18 12.78 -17.58
C GLY A 155 -8.16 11.64 -17.50
N LYS A 156 -8.54 10.38 -17.81
CA LYS A 156 -7.60 9.25 -17.85
C LYS A 156 -6.36 9.58 -18.69
N LYS A 157 -5.17 9.21 -18.19
CA LYS A 157 -3.88 9.54 -18.83
C LYS A 157 -3.51 8.58 -19.96
N SER A 158 -3.98 7.35 -19.91
CA SER A 158 -3.73 6.33 -20.94
C SER A 158 -4.84 5.27 -20.97
N ASP A 159 -4.72 4.29 -21.88
CA ASP A 159 -5.63 3.14 -21.89
C ASP A 159 -5.37 2.14 -20.76
N LEU A 160 -4.19 2.18 -20.14
CA LEU A 160 -3.81 1.36 -19.00
C LEU A 160 -3.42 2.27 -17.82
N ASP A 161 -4.34 3.15 -17.43
CA ASP A 161 -4.16 4.12 -16.36
C ASP A 161 -4.32 3.44 -14.99
N ILE A 162 -3.28 2.73 -14.53
CA ILE A 162 -3.28 2.03 -13.25
C ILE A 162 -3.02 3.02 -12.12
N VAL A 163 -3.97 3.11 -11.19
CA VAL A 163 -3.95 4.09 -10.09
C VAL A 163 -3.68 3.46 -8.73
N GLY A 164 -3.64 2.13 -8.67
CA GLY A 164 -3.37 1.39 -7.46
C GLY A 164 -3.74 -0.08 -7.59
N GLY A 165 -3.91 -0.75 -6.47
CA GLY A 165 -4.35 -2.13 -6.44
C GLY A 165 -4.27 -2.76 -5.06
N ILE A 166 -4.42 -4.07 -5.06
CA ILE A 166 -4.27 -4.91 -3.87
C ILE A 166 -2.78 -5.21 -3.65
N SER A 167 -2.33 -4.95 -2.43
CA SER A 167 -0.95 -5.15 -1.98
C SER A 167 -0.85 -6.41 -1.11
N PRO A 168 0.13 -7.31 -1.38
CA PRO A 168 0.43 -8.43 -0.50
C PRO A 168 1.14 -8.01 0.80
N MET A 169 1.56 -6.74 0.93
CA MET A 169 2.32 -6.22 2.08
C MET A 169 1.55 -5.21 2.94
N THR A 170 0.53 -4.55 2.39
CA THR A 170 -0.21 -3.45 3.05
C THR A 170 -1.71 -3.45 2.75
N LEU A 171 -2.29 -4.57 2.30
CA LEU A 171 -3.64 -4.73 1.72
C LEU A 171 -3.88 -3.96 0.42
N PHE A 172 -3.54 -2.67 0.39
CA PHE A 172 -3.75 -1.78 -0.75
C PHE A 172 -2.51 -0.93 -0.99
N PHE A 173 -2.38 -0.44 -2.22
CA PHE A 173 -1.38 0.54 -2.61
C PHE A 173 -1.94 1.45 -3.70
N ALA A 174 -1.50 2.71 -3.73
CA ALA A 174 -1.74 3.61 -4.86
C ALA A 174 -0.54 3.60 -5.83
N SER A 175 -0.77 3.95 -7.08
CA SER A 175 0.29 4.14 -8.08
C SER A 175 1.27 5.22 -7.63
N PRO A 176 2.57 5.10 -7.98
CA PRO A 176 3.56 6.13 -7.70
C PRO A 176 3.39 7.43 -8.52
N ASP A 177 2.55 7.38 -9.55
CA ASP A 177 2.29 8.51 -10.44
C ASP A 177 1.46 9.60 -9.74
N ASP A 178 1.43 10.79 -10.33
CA ASP A 178 0.53 11.86 -9.87
C ASP A 178 -0.93 11.48 -10.16
N LEU A 179 -1.73 11.30 -9.11
CA LEU A 179 -3.14 10.90 -9.15
C LEU A 179 -4.12 12.06 -8.93
N SER A 180 -3.63 13.30 -8.78
CA SER A 180 -4.45 14.47 -8.43
C SER A 180 -5.56 14.80 -9.46
N TYR A 181 -5.36 14.39 -10.72
CA TYR A 181 -6.36 14.54 -11.80
C TYR A 181 -7.66 13.75 -11.55
N ILE A 182 -7.64 12.77 -10.64
CA ILE A 182 -8.80 11.95 -10.29
C ILE A 182 -9.65 12.62 -9.20
N SER A 183 -9.05 13.49 -8.37
CA SER A 183 -9.70 14.09 -7.20
C SER A 183 -10.95 14.90 -7.56
N GLU A 184 -10.99 15.53 -8.74
CA GLU A 184 -12.17 16.28 -9.19
C GLU A 184 -13.35 15.38 -9.59
N HIS A 185 -13.11 14.09 -9.81
CA HIS A 185 -14.08 13.16 -10.36
C HIS A 185 -14.52 12.08 -9.35
N VAL A 186 -13.80 11.90 -8.24
CA VAL A 186 -14.04 10.83 -7.28
C VAL A 186 -14.14 11.39 -5.85
N ASP A 187 -15.38 11.43 -5.36
CA ASP A 187 -15.73 11.93 -4.02
C ASP A 187 -16.06 10.75 -3.10
N LEU A 188 -15.23 10.56 -2.07
CA LEU A 188 -15.35 9.50 -1.07
C LEU A 188 -16.29 9.90 0.10
N GLY A 189 -16.95 11.05 0.01
CA GLY A 189 -17.91 11.57 0.98
C GLY A 189 -17.25 12.44 2.05
N THR A 190 -16.21 11.93 2.70
CA THR A 190 -15.45 12.69 3.72
C THR A 190 -14.34 13.54 3.11
N HIS A 191 -13.82 13.14 1.95
CA HIS A 191 -12.74 13.79 1.21
C HIS A 191 -12.76 13.32 -0.25
N LYS A 192 -11.94 13.93 -1.11
CA LYS A 192 -11.78 13.47 -2.49
C LYS A 192 -10.64 12.48 -2.59
N ALA A 193 -10.73 11.51 -3.49
CA ALA A 193 -9.67 10.54 -3.68
C ALA A 193 -8.39 11.23 -4.18
N PHE A 194 -7.23 10.80 -3.69
CA PHE A 194 -5.91 11.21 -4.14
C PHE A 194 -5.57 12.70 -3.97
N GLU A 195 -6.19 13.37 -3.00
CA GLU A 195 -5.84 14.76 -2.66
C GLU A 195 -4.39 14.90 -2.20
N LEU A 196 -3.78 16.06 -2.43
CA LEU A 196 -2.42 16.37 -1.97
C LEU A 196 -2.32 16.49 -0.44
N LYS A 197 -3.46 16.76 0.21
CA LYS A 197 -3.58 16.73 1.66
C LYS A 197 -4.10 15.36 2.06
N GLY A 198 -3.23 14.52 2.61
CA GLY A 198 -3.59 13.17 3.04
C GLY A 198 -4.63 13.16 4.16
N THR A 199 -5.57 12.22 4.08
CA THR A 199 -6.61 11.94 5.06
C THR A 199 -6.29 10.63 5.78
N PRO A 200 -5.98 10.67 7.09
CA PRO A 200 -5.70 9.45 7.87
C PRO A 200 -6.97 8.63 8.10
N LEU A 201 -6.82 7.36 8.49
CA LEU A 201 -7.97 6.44 8.59
C LEU A 201 -9.04 6.94 9.57
N ASN A 202 -8.66 7.50 10.72
CA ASN A 202 -9.60 8.00 11.73
C ASN A 202 -10.45 9.22 11.29
N GLU A 203 -10.12 9.85 10.16
CA GLU A 203 -10.89 10.96 9.57
C GLU A 203 -11.76 10.52 8.38
N ARG A 204 -11.80 9.22 8.06
CA ARG A 204 -12.58 8.66 6.94
C ARG A 204 -13.98 8.24 7.37
N ASP A 205 -14.80 7.79 6.42
CA ASP A 205 -16.14 7.27 6.73
C ASP A 205 -16.11 6.16 7.79
N TYR A 206 -17.05 6.22 8.74
CA TYR A 206 -17.11 5.28 9.86
C TYR A 206 -17.16 3.82 9.38
N TYR A 207 -17.96 3.50 8.37
CA TYR A 207 -18.04 2.12 7.88
C TYR A 207 -16.74 1.66 7.21
N TYR A 208 -16.00 2.56 6.57
CA TYR A 208 -14.70 2.24 6.01
C TYR A 208 -13.64 2.02 7.10
N GLN A 209 -13.64 2.81 8.17
CA GLN A 209 -12.82 2.54 9.36
C GLN A 209 -13.11 1.16 9.93
N SER A 210 -14.40 0.83 10.07
CA SER A 210 -14.87 -0.47 10.55
C SER A 210 -14.45 -1.63 9.68
N TYR A 211 -14.49 -1.43 8.38
CA TYR A 211 -14.04 -2.41 7.40
C TYR A 211 -12.55 -2.72 7.52
N ILE A 212 -11.67 -1.73 7.73
CA ILE A 212 -10.25 -2.01 7.90
C ILE A 212 -9.98 -2.78 9.21
N LEU A 213 -10.69 -2.46 10.29
CA LEU A 213 -10.63 -3.23 11.54
C LEU A 213 -11.15 -4.66 11.35
N TYR A 214 -12.20 -4.85 10.56
CA TYR A 214 -12.72 -6.16 10.20
C TYR A 214 -11.67 -7.03 9.50
N LEU A 215 -11.01 -6.49 8.47
CA LEU A 215 -9.99 -7.20 7.72
C LEU A 215 -8.85 -7.69 8.63
N LYS A 216 -8.47 -6.89 9.63
CA LYS A 216 -7.49 -7.28 10.65
C LYS A 216 -7.92 -8.51 11.44
N VAL A 217 -9.21 -8.67 11.74
CA VAL A 217 -9.70 -9.77 12.59
C VAL A 217 -9.99 -11.04 11.80
N ILE A 218 -10.51 -10.94 10.57
CA ILE A 218 -10.83 -12.14 9.78
C ILE A 218 -9.60 -12.87 9.26
N HIS A 219 -8.51 -12.15 9.00
CA HIS A 219 -7.27 -12.74 8.54
C HIS A 219 -6.44 -13.24 9.73
N THR A 220 -6.43 -14.55 9.97
CA THR A 220 -5.72 -15.17 11.10
C THR A 220 -4.23 -14.82 11.16
N GLU A 221 -3.60 -14.65 10.00
CA GLU A 221 -2.18 -14.33 9.85
C GLU A 221 -1.93 -12.83 9.61
N PHE A 222 -2.88 -11.94 9.92
CA PHE A 222 -2.82 -10.52 9.56
C PHE A 222 -1.52 -9.84 10.00
N TYR A 223 -1.10 -10.01 11.26
CA TYR A 223 0.14 -9.40 11.76
C TYR A 223 1.40 -10.02 11.18
N ARG A 224 1.35 -11.28 10.74
CA ARG A 224 2.48 -11.92 10.08
C ARG A 224 2.63 -11.41 8.64
N LEU A 225 1.52 -11.21 7.96
CA LEU A 225 1.48 -10.78 6.55
C LEU A 225 1.63 -9.25 6.40
N PHE A 226 1.05 -8.49 7.32
CA PHE A 226 0.93 -7.03 7.28
C PHE A 226 1.37 -6.36 8.61
N PRO A 227 2.59 -6.60 9.11
CA PRO A 227 2.99 -6.16 10.45
C PRO A 227 2.91 -4.63 10.66
N GLU A 228 3.32 -3.85 9.66
CA GLU A 228 3.31 -2.38 9.71
C GLU A 228 1.89 -1.84 9.65
N LEU A 229 1.02 -2.41 8.80
CA LEU A 229 -0.39 -2.03 8.77
C LEU A 229 -1.09 -2.41 10.09
N GLY A 230 -0.83 -3.60 10.63
CA GLY A 230 -1.37 -4.03 11.93
C GLY A 230 -0.94 -3.11 13.07
N SER A 231 0.32 -2.68 13.05
CA SER A 231 0.84 -1.71 14.02
C SER A 231 0.20 -0.33 13.86
N TYR A 232 -0.06 0.12 12.63
CA TYR A 232 -0.75 1.38 12.33
C TYR A 232 -2.20 1.33 12.82
N ILE A 233 -2.90 0.23 12.57
CA ILE A 233 -4.27 0.00 13.06
C ILE A 233 -4.30 -0.01 14.60
N ASN A 234 -3.36 -0.68 15.27
CA ASN A 234 -3.27 -0.65 16.73
C ASN A 234 -2.99 0.76 17.26
N PHE A 235 -2.19 1.55 16.54
CA PHE A 235 -1.96 2.94 16.92
C PHE A 235 -3.22 3.81 16.72
N LEU A 236 -4.04 3.53 15.72
CA LEU A 236 -5.33 4.18 15.50
C LEU A 236 -6.38 3.85 16.56
N GLN A 237 -6.36 2.64 17.13
CA GLN A 237 -7.32 2.23 18.17
C GLN A 237 -7.26 3.12 19.42
N TYR A 238 -6.18 3.87 19.64
CA TYR A 238 -6.12 4.90 20.70
C TYR A 238 -6.96 6.16 20.39
N TYR A 239 -7.33 6.38 19.13
CA TYR A 239 -8.02 7.59 18.64
C TYR A 239 -9.45 7.32 18.18
N ILE A 240 -9.78 6.07 17.80
CA ILE A 240 -11.13 5.69 17.41
C ILE A 240 -11.85 5.23 18.68
N GLU A 241 -12.99 5.86 19.01
CA GLU A 241 -13.87 5.47 20.13
C GLU A 241 -14.62 4.14 19.89
N SER A 242 -14.04 3.26 19.08
CA SER A 242 -14.65 2.03 18.63
C SER A 242 -14.66 0.96 19.72
N ASN A 243 -15.85 0.48 20.06
CA ASN A 243 -16.02 -0.81 20.71
C ASN A 243 -15.74 -1.89 19.65
N GLU A 244 -14.48 -2.34 19.55
CA GLU A 244 -14.02 -3.37 18.62
C GLU A 244 -14.94 -4.59 18.62
N GLN A 245 -15.53 -4.93 19.78
CA GLN A 245 -16.51 -6.01 19.89
C GLN A 245 -17.86 -5.72 19.24
N GLU A 246 -18.38 -4.50 19.33
CA GLU A 246 -19.64 -4.11 18.71
C GLU A 246 -19.52 -4.09 17.19
N MET A 247 -18.38 -3.61 16.69
CA MET A 247 -18.06 -3.65 15.28
C MET A 247 -17.92 -5.08 14.79
N LEU A 248 -17.18 -5.94 15.52
CA LEU A 248 -17.09 -7.36 15.20
C LEU A 248 -18.45 -8.07 15.22
N LEU A 249 -19.33 -7.71 16.16
CA LEU A 249 -20.69 -8.23 16.23
C LEU A 249 -21.55 -7.76 15.04
N GLU A 250 -21.47 -6.47 14.68
CA GLU A 250 -22.13 -5.93 13.48
C GLU A 250 -21.64 -6.63 12.22
N LEU A 251 -20.32 -6.80 12.08
CA LEU A 251 -19.67 -7.42 10.91
C LEU A 251 -19.96 -8.93 10.83
N SER A 252 -19.95 -9.65 11.96
CA SER A 252 -20.28 -11.09 12.00
C SER A 252 -21.75 -11.38 11.74
N ASN A 253 -22.63 -10.43 12.05
CA ASN A 253 -24.06 -10.53 11.79
C ASN A 253 -24.48 -9.90 10.46
N ASN A 254 -23.62 -9.07 9.84
CA ASN A 254 -24.00 -8.29 8.67
C ASN A 254 -23.98 -9.13 7.39
N GLN A 255 -25.17 -9.30 6.82
CA GLN A 255 -25.35 -9.64 5.41
C GLN A 255 -24.93 -8.50 4.47
N GLU A 256 -24.32 -7.42 4.94
CA GLU A 256 -23.97 -6.22 4.16
C GLU A 256 -22.69 -6.33 3.34
N TYR A 257 -21.90 -7.40 3.53
CA TYR A 257 -20.68 -7.62 2.74
C TYR A 257 -20.83 -8.77 1.76
N GLU A 258 -20.18 -8.64 0.62
CA GLU A 258 -20.10 -9.70 -0.38
C GLU A 258 -18.68 -9.83 -0.94
N PRO A 259 -18.27 -11.03 -1.37
CA PRO A 259 -17.03 -11.18 -2.13
C PRO A 259 -17.05 -10.28 -3.38
N LEU A 260 -15.97 -9.56 -3.63
CA LEU A 260 -15.82 -8.84 -4.89
C LEU A 260 -15.53 -9.83 -6.02
N VAL A 261 -16.48 -9.97 -6.94
CA VAL A 261 -16.40 -10.88 -8.09
C VAL A 261 -16.36 -10.05 -9.38
N LEU A 262 -15.35 -10.31 -10.22
CA LEU A 262 -15.24 -9.72 -11.56
C LEU A 262 -16.29 -10.32 -12.50
N ASP A 263 -16.65 -9.60 -13.57
CA ASP A 263 -17.66 -10.03 -14.55
C ASP A 263 -17.39 -11.41 -15.18
N LYS A 264 -16.13 -11.86 -15.17
CA LYS A 264 -15.69 -13.18 -15.66
C LYS A 264 -15.82 -14.31 -14.61
N GLY A 265 -16.40 -14.02 -13.44
CA GLY A 265 -16.53 -14.96 -12.32
C GLY A 265 -15.30 -15.09 -11.44
N THR A 266 -14.21 -14.34 -11.70
CA THR A 266 -13.02 -14.35 -10.85
C THR A 266 -13.33 -13.62 -9.53
N THR A 267 -13.27 -14.33 -8.42
CA THR A 267 -13.28 -13.72 -7.08
C THR A 267 -11.94 -13.06 -6.80
N ILE A 268 -11.98 -11.79 -6.42
CA ILE A 268 -10.81 -11.04 -5.97
C ILE A 268 -10.40 -11.53 -4.59
N LYS A 269 -9.12 -11.83 -4.44
CA LYS A 269 -8.58 -12.43 -3.22
C LYS A 269 -7.37 -11.66 -2.71
N ILE A 270 -7.22 -11.70 -1.40
CA ILE A 270 -5.99 -11.33 -0.69
C ILE A 270 -5.54 -12.59 0.04
N TRP A 271 -4.34 -13.10 -0.29
CA TRP A 271 -3.79 -14.30 0.35
C TRP A 271 -4.70 -15.54 0.32
N GLY A 272 -5.43 -15.72 -0.78
CA GLY A 272 -6.34 -16.86 -0.97
C GLY A 272 -7.75 -16.65 -0.39
N GLU A 273 -7.95 -15.63 0.42
CA GLU A 273 -9.25 -15.28 1.00
C GLU A 273 -9.97 -14.21 0.15
N PRO A 274 -11.29 -14.34 -0.08
CA PRO A 274 -12.04 -13.33 -0.82
C PRO A 274 -11.97 -11.95 -0.15
N LEU A 275 -11.81 -10.88 -0.94
CA LEU A 275 -11.90 -9.51 -0.44
C LEU A 275 -13.39 -9.15 -0.27
N PRO A 276 -13.89 -8.92 0.95
CA PRO A 276 -15.26 -8.46 1.15
C PRO A 276 -15.41 -7.00 0.72
N ILE A 277 -16.51 -6.66 0.08
CA ILE A 277 -16.89 -5.27 -0.24
C ILE A 277 -18.30 -4.98 0.26
N ARG A 278 -18.64 -3.69 0.38
CA ARG A 278 -19.99 -3.29 0.76
C ARG A 278 -20.96 -3.59 -0.38
N LYS A 279 -22.01 -4.35 -0.07
CA LYS A 279 -23.13 -4.60 -0.99
C LYS A 279 -23.73 -3.27 -1.46
N SER A 280 -24.18 -3.26 -2.71
CA SER A 280 -25.04 -2.19 -3.19
C SER A 280 -26.31 -2.17 -2.34
N ARG A 281 -26.57 -1.09 -1.61
CA ARG A 281 -27.90 -0.85 -1.06
C ARG A 281 -28.77 -0.43 -2.25
N GLU A 282 -29.73 -1.26 -2.65
CA GLU A 282 -30.78 -0.81 -3.56
C GLU A 282 -31.46 0.38 -2.89
N MET A 283 -31.44 1.54 -3.56
CA MET A 283 -32.23 2.71 -3.17
C MET A 283 -33.69 2.49 -3.52
#